data_AF-A0A9Q3KYW2-F1
#
_entry.id   AF-A0A9Q3KYW2-F1
#
_cell.length_a   1.000
_cell.length_b   1.000
_cell.length_c   1.000
_cell.angle_alpha   90.00
_cell.angle_beta   90.00
_cell.angle_gamma   90.00
#
_symmetry.space_group_name_H-M   'P 1'
#
loop_
_entity.id
_entity.type
_entity.pdbx_description
1 polymer ?
#
loop_
_entity_poly.entity_id
_entity_poly.type
_entity_poly.pdbx_seq_one_letter_code
_entity_poly.pdbx_strand_id
1 'polypeptide(L)'
;MDFPPSSYHDSLEELWDEEEEPEGIETVMKVVPSVYHQYLDVFSKVKAEKLPLHHACDHHIELEGSLPSAGVIYSLSNQDSDTLRA
;
A
#
# COMPACT_ATOMS: atom_id res chain seq x y z
N MET A 1 35.44 19.26 13.78
CA MET A 1 34.02 18.97 14.03
C MET A 1 33.63 17.93 13.01
N ASP A 2 33.97 16.68 13.33
CA ASP A 2 33.73 15.53 12.47
C ASP A 2 32.28 15.10 12.67
N PHE A 3 31.50 15.17 11.60
CA PHE A 3 30.16 14.61 11.56
C PHE A 3 30.28 13.08 11.64
N PRO A 4 29.46 12.40 12.47
CA PRO A 4 29.51 10.95 12.56
C PRO A 4 29.20 10.29 11.21
N PRO A 5 29.79 9.11 10.91
CA PRO A 5 29.60 8.44 9.63
C PRO A 5 28.13 8.07 9.41
N SER A 6 27.74 8.10 8.13
CA SER A 6 26.43 7.81 7.54
C SER A 6 25.88 6.38 7.78
N SER A 7 26.22 5.72 8.89
CA SER A 7 25.82 4.34 9.18
C SER A 7 24.35 4.18 9.59
N TYR A 8 23.51 5.19 9.33
CA TYR A 8 22.06 5.13 9.61
C TYR A 8 21.22 4.90 8.36
N HIS A 9 21.82 4.88 7.16
CA HIS A 9 21.05 4.64 5.93
C HIS A 9 20.84 3.14 5.66
N ASP A 10 21.69 2.28 6.21
CA ASP A 10 21.73 0.85 5.87
C ASP A 10 20.83 -0.02 6.76
N SER A 11 20.26 0.55 7.83
CA SER A 11 19.45 -0.22 8.81
C SER A 11 17.94 -0.16 8.56
N LEU A 12 17.50 0.56 7.54
CA LEU A 12 16.07 0.69 7.22
C LEU A 12 15.63 -0.20 6.05
N GLU A 13 16.55 -0.51 5.13
CA GLU A 13 16.27 -1.41 4.00
C GLU A 13 16.25 -2.89 4.43
N GLU A 14 17.09 -3.31 5.39
CA GLU A 14 17.06 -4.67 5.96
C GLU A 14 15.80 -4.96 6.80
N LEU A 15 15.00 -3.95 7.17
CA LEU A 15 13.78 -4.12 7.99
C LEU A 15 12.53 -4.44 7.16
N TRP A 16 12.59 -4.31 5.83
CA TRP A 16 11.45 -4.55 4.95
C TRP A 16 11.62 -5.75 4.01
N ASP A 17 12.70 -6.53 4.19
CA ASP A 17 12.94 -7.83 3.54
C ASP A 17 12.61 -9.03 4.45
N GLU A 18 11.84 -8.83 5.53
CA GLU A 18 11.18 -9.95 6.19
C GLU A 18 10.00 -10.39 5.31
N GLU A 19 10.11 -11.56 4.68
CA GLU A 19 8.98 -12.27 4.08
C GLU A 19 7.93 -12.50 5.19
N GLU A 20 7.07 -11.50 5.37
CA GLU A 20 6.04 -11.46 6.40
C GLU A 20 5.02 -12.54 6.06
N GLU A 21 5.19 -13.72 6.67
CA GLU A 21 4.16 -14.76 6.65
C GLU A 21 2.82 -14.10 6.99
N PRO A 22 1.74 -14.42 6.26
CA PRO A 22 0.47 -13.74 6.43
C PRO A 22 0.04 -13.82 7.89
N GLU A 23 0.14 -12.68 8.57
CA GLU A 23 -0.13 -12.57 9.98
C GLU A 23 -1.52 -13.16 10.29
N GLY A 24 -1.52 -14.28 11.01
CA GLY A 24 -2.75 -14.93 11.43
C GLY A 24 -3.53 -14.02 12.36
N ILE A 25 -4.86 -14.14 12.39
CA ILE A 25 -5.73 -13.35 13.28
C ILE A 25 -5.28 -13.35 14.76
N GLU A 26 -4.56 -14.39 15.20
CA GLU A 26 -4.00 -14.52 16.54
C GLU A 26 -2.85 -13.53 16.85
N THR A 27 -2.04 -13.14 15.85
CA THR A 27 -0.99 -12.12 16.03
C THR A 27 -1.62 -10.75 16.18
N VAL A 28 -2.57 -10.44 15.29
CA VAL A 28 -3.34 -9.19 15.28
C VAL A 28 -4.06 -8.94 16.61
N MET A 29 -4.66 -9.98 17.22
CA MET A 29 -5.34 -9.87 18.51
C MET A 29 -4.43 -9.41 19.66
N LYS A 30 -3.13 -9.68 19.60
CA LYS A 30 -2.17 -9.29 20.65
C LYS A 30 -1.81 -7.80 20.58
N VAL A 31 -1.89 -7.20 19.38
CA VAL A 31 -1.53 -5.81 19.12
C VAL A 31 -2.76 -4.89 19.20
N VAL A 32 -3.90 -5.37 18.68
CA VAL A 32 -5.13 -4.58 18.61
C VAL A 32 -5.80 -4.52 19.98
N PRO A 33 -6.17 -3.31 20.47
CA PRO A 33 -6.92 -3.17 21.71
C PRO A 33 -8.22 -3.97 21.70
N SER A 34 -8.60 -4.52 22.85
CA SER A 34 -9.77 -5.41 23.00
C SER A 34 -11.09 -4.81 22.49
N VAL A 35 -11.25 -3.49 22.58
CA VAL A 35 -12.44 -2.76 22.10
C VAL A 35 -12.65 -2.94 20.58
N TYR A 36 -11.59 -3.21 19.84
CA TYR A 36 -11.62 -3.39 18.39
C TYR A 36 -11.55 -4.86 17.95
N HIS A 37 -11.60 -5.81 18.89
CA HIS A 37 -11.55 -7.24 18.54
C HIS A 37 -12.74 -7.71 17.68
N GLN A 38 -13.84 -6.94 17.65
CA GLN A 38 -14.95 -7.18 16.72
C GLN A 38 -14.62 -6.82 15.25
N TYR A 39 -13.53 -6.11 15.01
CA TYR A 39 -13.08 -5.63 13.69
C TYR A 39 -11.71 -6.18 13.31
N LEU A 40 -11.28 -7.32 13.89
CA LEU A 40 -9.97 -7.93 13.60
C LEU A 40 -9.75 -8.19 12.11
N ASP A 41 -10.84 -8.38 11.37
CA ASP A 41 -10.77 -8.60 9.94
C ASP A 41 -10.37 -7.37 9.13
N VAL A 42 -10.60 -6.16 9.65
CA VAL A 42 -10.12 -4.90 9.06
C VAL A 42 -8.59 -4.81 9.11
N PHE A 43 -7.97 -5.47 10.10
CA PHE A 43 -6.52 -5.51 10.29
C PHE A 43 -5.85 -6.69 9.54
N SER A 44 -6.61 -7.47 8.77
CA SER A 44 -6.04 -8.57 8.00
C SER A 44 -5.34 -8.06 6.74
N LYS A 45 -4.02 -8.25 6.65
CA LYS A 45 -3.22 -7.91 5.46
C LYS A 45 -3.80 -8.52 4.17
N VAL A 46 -4.15 -9.80 4.22
CA VAL A 46 -4.75 -10.54 3.09
C VAL A 46 -6.09 -9.95 2.63
N LYS A 47 -6.90 -9.37 3.54
CA LYS A 47 -8.14 -8.69 3.15
C LYS A 47 -7.87 -7.28 2.63
N ALA A 48 -6.90 -6.57 3.18
CA ALA A 48 -6.53 -5.23 2.77
C ALA A 48 -5.95 -5.17 1.35
N GLU A 49 -5.25 -6.22 0.90
CA GLU A 49 -4.73 -6.36 -0.47
C GLU A 49 -5.83 -6.61 -1.52
N LYS A 50 -7.06 -6.90 -1.10
CA LYS A 50 -8.19 -7.14 -2.00
C LYS A 50 -9.00 -5.87 -2.19
N LEU A 51 -9.43 -5.65 -3.43
CA LEU A 51 -10.41 -4.61 -3.71
C LEU A 51 -11.70 -4.88 -2.91
N PRO A 52 -12.31 -3.83 -2.33
CA PRO A 52 -13.61 -3.96 -1.69
C PRO A 52 -14.67 -4.40 -2.70
N LEU A 53 -15.76 -4.97 -2.20
CA LEU A 53 -16.90 -5.31 -3.04
C LEU A 53 -17.50 -4.03 -3.63
N HIS A 54 -17.97 -4.10 -4.88
CA HIS A 54 -18.72 -3.00 -5.49
C HIS A 54 -19.98 -2.71 -4.67
N HIS A 55 -20.21 -1.43 -4.34
CA HIS A 55 -21.38 -0.98 -3.61
C HIS A 55 -22.32 -0.18 -4.50
N ALA A 56 -23.62 -0.21 -4.18
CA ALA A 56 -24.62 0.61 -4.87
C ALA A 56 -24.38 2.13 -4.74
N CYS A 57 -23.54 2.54 -3.77
CA CYS A 57 -23.14 3.92 -3.53
C CYS A 57 -21.85 4.30 -4.26
N ASP A 58 -21.20 3.37 -4.97
CA ASP A 58 -19.99 3.68 -5.73
C ASP A 58 -20.30 4.76 -6.77
N HIS A 59 -19.40 5.70 -6.92
CA HIS A 59 -19.60 6.81 -7.85
C HIS A 59 -19.61 6.30 -9.29
N HIS A 60 -20.79 6.39 -9.91
CA HIS A 60 -20.96 6.13 -11.32
C HIS A 60 -20.40 7.29 -12.14
N ILE A 61 -19.50 6.99 -13.07
CA ILE A 61 -19.01 7.98 -14.04
C ILE A 61 -19.92 7.90 -15.26
N GLU A 62 -20.80 8.90 -15.41
CA GLU A 62 -21.61 9.07 -16.60
C GLU A 62 -20.71 9.52 -17.75
N LEU A 63 -20.68 8.75 -18.84
CA LEU A 63 -19.89 9.08 -20.03
C LEU A 63 -20.73 9.94 -20.98
N GLU A 64 -20.23 11.13 -21.30
CA GLU A 64 -20.82 12.02 -22.29
C GLU A 64 -19.91 12.18 -23.52
N GLY A 65 -20.52 12.24 -24.71
CA GLY A 65 -19.79 12.47 -25.96
C GLY A 65 -19.08 11.23 -26.53
N SER A 66 -18.06 11.47 -27.35
CA SER A 66 -17.26 10.40 -27.98
C SER A 66 -16.13 9.94 -27.06
N LEU A 67 -15.80 8.65 -27.09
CA LEU A 67 -14.65 8.09 -26.39
C LEU A 67 -13.36 8.84 -26.76
N PRO A 68 -12.54 9.24 -25.78
CA PRO A 68 -11.26 9.90 -26.07
C PRO A 68 -10.32 8.92 -26.80
N SER A 69 -9.56 9.42 -27.75
CA SER A 69 -8.48 8.65 -28.36
C SER A 69 -7.39 8.36 -27.32
N ALA A 70 -6.79 7.16 -27.36
CA ALA A 70 -5.64 6.85 -26.52
C ALA A 70 -4.51 7.87 -26.76
N GLY A 71 -4.14 8.61 -25.72
CA GLY A 71 -3.06 9.60 -25.77
C GLY A 71 -1.68 8.96 -25.62
N VAL A 72 -0.64 9.68 -26.04
CA VAL A 72 0.75 9.28 -25.76
C VAL A 72 1.06 9.58 -24.30
N ILE A 73 1.60 8.60 -23.58
CA ILE A 73 2.11 8.80 -22.23
C ILE A 73 3.42 9.58 -22.34
N TYR A 74 3.54 10.70 -21.63
CA TYR A 74 4.79 11.46 -21.59
C TYR A 74 5.92 10.63 -20.98
N SER A 75 7.12 10.77 -21.52
CA SER A 75 8.29 10.08 -20.99
C SER A 75 8.57 10.56 -19.57
N LEU A 76 8.55 9.64 -18.62
CA LEU A 76 8.98 9.89 -17.26
C LEU A 76 10.51 9.93 -17.17
N SER A 77 11.05 10.68 -16.22
CA SER A 77 12.47 10.58 -15.88
C SER A 77 12.76 9.23 -15.21
N ASN A 78 14.02 8.81 -15.17
CA ASN A 78 14.40 7.56 -14.48
C ASN A 78 13.96 7.60 -13.01
N GLN A 79 14.19 8.73 -12.33
CA GLN A 79 13.80 8.91 -10.93
C GLN A 79 12.29 8.76 -10.72
N ASP A 80 11.47 9.35 -11.59
CA ASP A 80 10.00 9.23 -11.48
C ASP A 80 9.54 7.80 -11.75
N SER A 81 10.18 7.13 -12.73
CA SER A 81 9.86 5.75 -13.06
C SER A 81 10.25 4.77 -11.96
N ASP A 82 11.38 5.01 -11.29
CA ASP A 82 11.84 4.19 -10.17
C ASP A 82 10.92 4.38 -8.96
N THR A 83 10.51 5.61 -8.68
CA THR A 83 9.58 5.92 -7.59
C THR A 83 8.20 5.27 -7.77
N LEU A 84 7.68 5.20 -9.00
CA LEU A 84 6.35 4.65 -9.28
C LEU A 84 6.30 3.12 -9.40
N ARG A 85 7.47 2.47 -9.51
CA ARG A 85 7.59 1.00 -9.60
C ARG A 85 7.85 0.34 -8.24
N ALA A 86 8.22 1.14 -7.25
CA ALA A 86 8.47 0.71 -5.89
C ALA A 86 7.17 0.33 -5.17
#